data_AF-A0ABD2X6E6-F1
#
_entry.id   AF-A0ABD2X6E6-F1
#
_cell.length_a   1.000
_cell.length_b   1.000
_cell.length_c   1.000
_cell.angle_alpha   90.00
_cell.angle_beta   90.00
_cell.angle_gamma   90.00
#
_symmetry.space_group_name_H-M   'P 1'
#
loop_
_entity.id
_entity.type
_entity.pdbx_description
1 polymer ?
#
loop_
_entity_poly.entity_id
_entity_poly.type
_entity_poly.pdbx_seq_one_letter_code
_entity_poly.pdbx_strand_id
1 'polypeptide(L)'
;MEKLISLRKSVDWEIKAERHEFFRQLDPLIGDWKGPLPNLRDFFHAEEIERLLLHCINYSFESKTYHQGQLFVRFAAGSGYKDEPKIDEPLLLRRTTALHRAARVLGHRAERDLIRELFEI
;
A
#
# COMPACT_ATOMS: atom_id res chain seq x y z
N MET A 1 17.34 2.38 -3.27
CA MET A 1 16.51 3.60 -3.32
C MET A 1 16.37 4.16 -4.74
N GLU A 2 17.47 4.43 -5.46
CA GLU A 2 17.41 4.99 -6.83
C GLU A 2 16.54 4.19 -7.80
N LYS A 3 16.60 2.85 -7.74
CA LYS A 3 15.77 1.94 -8.55
C LYS A 3 14.26 2.12 -8.31
N LEU A 4 13.84 2.39 -7.08
CA LEU A 4 12.41 2.59 -6.76
C LEU A 4 11.90 3.91 -7.34
N ILE A 5 12.71 4.96 -7.26
CA ILE A 5 12.39 6.29 -7.78
C ILE A 5 12.34 6.27 -9.32
N SER A 6 13.28 5.57 -9.97
CA SER A 6 13.26 5.44 -11.44
C SER A 6 12.05 4.65 -11.91
N LEU A 7 11.74 3.52 -11.26
CA LEU A 7 10.55 2.71 -11.54
C LEU A 7 9.27 3.51 -11.41
N ARG A 8 9.13 4.28 -10.33
CA ARG A 8 7.96 5.15 -10.11
C ARG A 8 7.80 6.16 -11.26
N LYS A 9 8.87 6.83 -11.67
CA LYS A 9 8.83 7.89 -12.68
C LYS A 9 8.43 7.40 -14.07
N SER A 10 8.68 6.13 -14.37
CA SER A 10 8.34 5.53 -15.66
C SER A 10 6.92 4.99 -15.75
N VAL A 11 6.12 5.09 -14.68
CA VAL A 11 4.78 4.47 -14.62
C VAL A 11 3.70 5.49 -14.90
N ASP A 12 2.88 5.21 -15.90
CA ASP A 12 1.57 5.83 -16.04
C ASP A 12 0.58 5.17 -15.07
N TRP A 13 0.25 5.91 -14.01
CA TRP A 13 -0.66 5.46 -12.97
C TRP A 13 -2.12 5.38 -13.42
N GLU A 14 -2.50 5.79 -14.63
CA GLU A 14 -3.84 5.58 -15.20
C GLU A 14 -3.97 4.22 -15.92
N ILE A 15 -2.85 3.68 -16.43
CA ILE A 15 -2.84 2.41 -17.17
C ILE A 15 -2.78 1.21 -16.20
N LYS A 16 -3.84 0.38 -16.18
CA LYS A 16 -3.92 -0.80 -15.28
C LYS A 16 -2.73 -1.75 -15.45
N ALA A 17 -2.28 -1.98 -16.69
CA ALA A 17 -1.18 -2.87 -17.00
C ALA A 17 0.17 -2.36 -16.44
N GLU A 18 0.44 -1.05 -16.56
CA GLU A 18 1.67 -0.45 -16.02
C GLU A 18 1.68 -0.42 -14.50
N ARG A 19 0.55 -0.09 -13.86
CA ARG A 19 0.40 -0.21 -12.40
C ARG A 19 0.67 -1.64 -11.94
N HIS A 20 0.16 -2.62 -12.67
CA HIS A 20 0.34 -4.03 -12.33
C HIS A 20 1.80 -4.47 -12.48
N GLU A 21 2.47 -4.03 -13.55
CA GLU A 21 3.89 -4.32 -13.77
C GLU A 21 4.77 -3.65 -12.70
N PHE A 22 4.48 -2.38 -12.36
CA PHE A 22 5.15 -1.70 -11.26
C PHE A 22 4.99 -2.46 -9.95
N PHE A 23 3.77 -2.89 -9.63
CA PHE A 23 3.50 -3.65 -8.40
C PHE A 23 4.27 -4.97 -8.34
N ARG A 24 4.35 -5.69 -9.47
CA ARG A 24 5.16 -6.92 -9.60
C ARG A 24 6.64 -6.67 -9.35
N GLN A 25 7.17 -5.53 -9.81
CA GLN A 25 8.57 -5.17 -9.58
C GLN A 25 8.83 -4.60 -8.18
N LEU A 26 7.81 -4.01 -7.55
CA LEU A 26 7.88 -3.48 -6.19
C LEU A 26 7.98 -4.60 -5.16
N ASP A 27 7.23 -5.68 -5.34
CA ASP A 27 7.14 -6.83 -4.42
C ASP A 27 8.51 -7.39 -3.97
N PRO A 28 9.47 -7.74 -4.86
CA PRO A 28 10.79 -8.17 -4.42
C PRO A 28 11.60 -7.05 -3.76
N LEU A 29 11.42 -5.78 -4.14
CA LEU A 29 12.15 -4.66 -3.55
C LEU A 29 11.75 -4.42 -2.09
N ILE A 30 10.47 -4.58 -1.78
CA ILE A 30 9.96 -4.44 -0.40
C ILE A 30 10.20 -5.72 0.42
N GLY A 31 10.13 -6.90 -0.21
CA GLY A 31 10.36 -8.18 0.45
C GLY A 31 11.81 -8.37 0.89
N ASP A 32 12.76 -7.90 0.09
CA ASP A 32 14.20 -7.95 0.40
C ASP A 32 14.70 -6.75 1.22
N TRP A 33 13.80 -5.86 1.68
CA TRP A 33 14.20 -4.66 2.40
C TRP A 33 14.83 -5.03 3.75
N LYS A 34 16.11 -4.67 3.93
CA LYS A 34 16.86 -4.89 5.17
C LYS A 34 17.15 -3.56 5.84
N GLY A 35 16.74 -3.42 7.10
CA GLY A 35 16.96 -2.22 7.92
C GLY A 35 15.68 -1.42 8.19
N PRO A 36 15.80 -0.18 8.70
CA PRO A 36 14.64 0.65 9.00
C PRO A 36 13.81 0.91 7.74
N LEU A 37 12.49 0.86 7.90
CA LEU A 37 11.54 1.16 6.83
C LEU A 37 11.54 2.68 6.60
N PRO A 38 11.73 3.14 5.36
CA PRO A 38 11.71 4.56 5.06
C PRO A 38 10.25 5.05 4.98
N ASN A 39 10.02 6.36 5.13
CA ASN A 39 8.67 6.89 5.03
C ASN A 39 8.19 6.76 3.58
N LEU A 40 7.01 6.16 3.35
CA LEU A 40 6.47 5.98 2.01
C LEU A 40 6.32 7.31 1.24
N ARG A 41 6.05 8.41 1.95
CA ARG A 41 5.92 9.75 1.36
C ARG A 41 7.23 10.32 0.84
N ASP A 42 8.37 9.74 1.20
CA ASP A 42 9.67 10.11 0.63
C ASP A 42 9.78 9.64 -0.84
N PHE A 43 9.01 8.62 -1.22
CA PHE A 43 9.06 8.03 -2.56
C PHE A 43 7.79 8.26 -3.36
N PHE A 44 6.62 8.32 -2.73
CA PHE A 44 5.33 8.34 -3.40
C PHE A 44 4.49 9.55 -2.97
N HIS A 45 3.67 10.05 -3.89
CA HIS A 45 2.56 10.95 -3.53
C HIS A 45 1.44 10.16 -2.85
N ALA A 46 0.64 10.86 -2.04
CA ALA A 46 -0.48 10.25 -1.31
C ALA A 46 -1.45 9.53 -2.25
N GLU A 47 -1.73 10.13 -3.42
CA GLU A 47 -2.60 9.54 -4.45
C GLU A 47 -2.04 8.24 -5.03
N GLU A 48 -0.72 8.15 -5.20
CA GLU A 48 -0.07 6.94 -5.72
C GLU A 48 -0.13 5.82 -4.67
N ILE A 49 0.10 6.15 -3.40
CA ILE A 49 -0.03 5.21 -2.28
C ILE A 49 -1.46 4.70 -2.19
N GLU A 50 -2.45 5.59 -2.29
CA GLU A 50 -3.87 5.22 -2.30
C GLU A 50 -4.20 4.27 -3.47
N ARG A 51 -3.72 4.59 -4.68
CA ARG A 51 -3.89 3.72 -5.87
C ARG A 51 -3.24 2.36 -5.68
N LEU A 52 -2.04 2.29 -5.08
CA LEU A 52 -1.35 1.03 -4.79
C LEU A 52 -2.12 0.19 -3.76
N LEU A 53 -2.64 0.81 -2.70
CA LEU A 53 -3.45 0.13 -1.68
C LEU A 53 -4.75 -0.42 -2.27
N LEU A 54 -5.44 0.36 -3.11
CA LEU A 54 -6.61 -0.11 -3.86
C LEU A 54 -6.25 -1.23 -4.84
N HIS A 55 -5.10 -1.13 -5.50
CA HIS A 55 -4.60 -2.19 -6.38
C HIS A 55 -4.36 -3.49 -5.60
N CYS A 56 -3.79 -3.44 -4.38
CA CYS A 56 -3.60 -4.62 -3.53
C CYS A 56 -4.92 -5.32 -3.21
N ILE A 57 -5.97 -4.55 -2.91
CA ILE A 57 -7.31 -5.08 -2.66
C ILE A 57 -7.82 -5.81 -3.91
N ASN A 58 -7.88 -5.11 -5.05
CA ASN A 58 -8.44 -5.66 -6.29
C ASN A 58 -7.63 -6.85 -6.82
N TYR A 59 -6.31 -6.76 -6.76
CA TYR A 59 -5.41 -7.81 -7.22
C TYR A 59 -5.52 -9.09 -6.39
N SER A 60 -5.80 -8.98 -5.08
CA SER A 60 -6.08 -10.14 -4.24
C SER A 60 -7.38 -10.87 -4.60
N PHE A 61 -8.35 -10.17 -5.21
CA PHE A 61 -9.57 -10.79 -5.72
C PHE A 61 -9.37 -11.46 -7.08
N GLU A 62 -8.54 -10.87 -7.95
CA GLU A 62 -8.32 -11.35 -9.32
C GLU A 62 -7.24 -12.46 -9.42
N SER A 63 -6.27 -12.49 -8.50
CA SER A 63 -5.12 -13.40 -8.54
C SER A 63 -5.01 -14.23 -7.26
N LYS A 64 -4.54 -15.48 -7.35
CA LYS A 64 -4.22 -16.31 -6.18
C LYS A 64 -2.91 -15.88 -5.46
N THR A 65 -2.30 -14.77 -5.87
CA THR A 65 -1.03 -14.24 -5.33
C THR A 65 -1.31 -13.24 -4.20
N TYR A 66 -1.97 -13.73 -3.15
CA TYR A 66 -2.37 -12.94 -1.97
C TYR A 66 -1.19 -12.33 -1.21
N HIS A 67 -0.01 -12.95 -1.27
CA HIS A 67 1.18 -12.55 -0.51
C HIS A 67 1.69 -11.15 -0.88
N GLN A 68 1.58 -10.75 -2.15
CA GLN A 68 2.18 -9.51 -2.64
C GLN A 68 1.44 -8.27 -2.11
N GLY A 69 0.11 -8.33 -2.11
CA GLY A 69 -0.73 -7.28 -1.53
C GLY A 69 -0.49 -7.10 -0.02
N GLN A 70 -0.28 -8.21 0.69
CA GLN A 70 -0.03 -8.20 2.13
C GLN A 70 1.33 -7.59 2.47
N LEU A 71 2.37 -7.94 1.70
CA LEU A 71 3.71 -7.37 1.88
C LEU A 71 3.68 -5.85 1.75
N PHE A 72 3.00 -5.31 0.74
CA PHE A 72 2.89 -3.87 0.58
C PHE A 72 2.12 -3.19 1.72
N VAL A 73 1.00 -3.75 2.16
CA VAL A 73 0.24 -3.18 3.29
C VAL A 73 1.07 -3.21 4.58
N ARG A 74 1.81 -4.30 4.83
CA ARG A 74 2.71 -4.40 5.99
C ARG A 74 3.87 -3.41 5.90
N PHE A 75 4.45 -3.25 4.72
CA PHE A 75 5.49 -2.25 4.47
C PHE A 75 4.95 -0.84 4.76
N ALA A 76 3.74 -0.52 4.28
CA ALA A 76 3.09 0.76 4.51
C ALA A 76 2.83 1.00 6.00
N ALA A 77 2.24 0.02 6.69
CA ALA A 77 2.00 0.07 8.13
C ALA A 77 3.30 0.30 8.92
N GLY A 78 4.32 -0.52 8.66
CA GLY A 78 5.60 -0.47 9.35
C GLY A 78 6.42 0.79 9.05
N SER A 79 6.20 1.44 7.90
CA SER A 79 6.81 2.75 7.60
C SER A 79 6.24 3.91 8.42
N GLY A 80 5.16 3.66 9.18
CA GLY A 80 4.43 4.70 9.90
C GLY A 80 3.52 5.54 9.01
N TYR A 81 3.21 5.09 7.79
CA TYR A 81 2.31 5.79 6.89
C TYR A 81 0.92 5.92 7.50
N LYS A 82 0.45 7.16 7.65
CA LYS A 82 -0.92 7.50 8.02
C LYS A 82 -1.56 8.26 6.87
N ASP A 83 -2.76 7.83 6.50
CA ASP A 83 -3.54 8.55 5.49
C ASP A 83 -4.03 9.86 6.12
N GLU A 84 -3.67 10.99 5.53
CA GLU A 84 -4.09 12.29 6.03
C GLU A 84 -5.35 12.73 5.28
N PRO A 85 -6.36 13.26 5.99
CA PRO A 85 -7.57 13.74 5.34
C PRO A 85 -7.24 14.93 4.43
N LYS A 86 -7.67 14.86 3.16
CA LYS A 86 -7.68 16.02 2.27
C LYS A 86 -8.64 17.07 2.84
N ILE A 87 -8.14 18.30 2.97
CA ILE A 87 -8.71 19.40 3.76
C ILE A 87 -10.12 19.83 3.31
N ASP A 88 -10.56 19.48 2.10
CA ASP A 88 -11.89 19.82 1.56
C ASP A 88 -12.95 18.70 1.63
N GLU A 89 -12.64 17.55 2.21
CA GLU A 89 -13.65 16.51 2.41
C GLU A 89 -14.14 16.54 3.87
N PRO A 90 -15.46 16.64 4.10
CA PRO A 90 -16.01 16.80 5.44
C PRO A 90 -15.49 15.67 6.34
N LEU A 91 -15.12 16.06 7.56
CA LEU A 91 -14.71 15.22 8.69
C LEU A 91 -15.82 14.22 9.05
N LEU A 92 -16.11 13.30 8.14
CA LEU A 92 -17.03 12.20 8.33
C LEU A 92 -16.26 11.19 9.16
N LEU A 93 -16.63 11.13 10.43
CA LEU A 93 -16.25 10.25 11.54
C LEU A 93 -16.02 8.75 11.25
N ARG A 94 -15.95 8.30 9.99
CA ARG A 94 -15.81 6.90 9.56
C ARG A 94 -15.04 6.72 8.25
N ARG A 95 -14.01 7.51 7.97
CA ARG A 95 -13.09 7.19 6.85
C ARG A 95 -12.34 5.89 7.13
N THR A 96 -12.84 4.80 6.59
CA THR A 96 -12.02 3.60 6.37
C THR A 96 -11.06 3.98 5.24
N THR A 97 -9.85 4.46 5.59
CA THR A 97 -8.79 4.82 4.63
C THR A 97 -8.48 3.64 3.71
N ALA A 98 -7.87 3.88 2.55
CA ALA A 98 -7.49 2.79 1.65
C ALA A 98 -6.60 1.76 2.37
N LEU A 99 -5.75 2.22 3.31
CA LEU A 99 -4.95 1.35 4.17
C LEU A 99 -5.82 0.52 5.12
N HIS A 100 -6.79 1.14 5.81
CA HIS A 100 -7.72 0.42 6.68
C HIS A 100 -8.57 -0.60 5.90
N ARG A 101 -9.02 -0.25 4.68
CA ARG A 101 -9.76 -1.19 3.81
C ARG A 101 -8.86 -2.33 3.36
N ALA A 102 -7.62 -2.04 2.95
CA ALA A 102 -6.67 -3.05 2.51
C ALA A 102 -6.30 -3.99 3.65
N ALA A 103 -5.99 -3.46 4.83
CA ALA A 103 -5.71 -4.23 6.03
C ALA A 103 -6.90 -5.10 6.46
N ARG A 104 -8.14 -4.59 6.39
CA ARG A 104 -9.32 -5.40 6.69
C ARG A 104 -9.54 -6.52 5.68
N VAL A 105 -9.45 -6.22 4.38
CA VAL A 105 -9.70 -7.21 3.32
C VAL A 105 -8.62 -8.29 3.29
N LEU A 106 -7.35 -7.89 3.42
CA LEU A 106 -6.20 -8.79 3.34
C LEU A 106 -5.89 -9.45 4.69
N GLY A 107 -6.07 -8.74 5.81
CA GLY A 107 -5.82 -9.24 7.16
C GLY A 107 -6.83 -10.28 7.63
N HIS A 108 -8.09 -10.22 7.18
CA HIS A 108 -9.06 -11.30 7.42
C HIS A 108 -8.63 -12.65 6.81
N ARG A 109 -7.68 -12.64 5.86
CA ARG A 109 -7.18 -13.85 5.20
C ARG A 109 -5.75 -14.23 5.59
N ALA A 110 -5.01 -13.39 6.33
CA ALA A 110 -3.58 -13.64 6.54
C ALA A 110 -2.99 -13.34 7.92
N GLU A 111 -3.38 -12.34 8.71
CA GLU A 111 -2.68 -12.12 9.99
C GLU A 111 -3.47 -11.15 10.88
N ARG A 112 -3.86 -11.58 12.09
CA ARG A 112 -4.57 -10.76 13.08
C ARG A 112 -3.70 -9.66 13.68
N ASP A 113 -2.39 -9.82 13.65
CA ASP A 113 -1.44 -8.92 14.32
C ASP A 113 -1.23 -7.62 13.53
N LEU A 114 -1.22 -7.68 12.20
CA LEU A 114 -1.17 -6.50 11.33
C LEU A 114 -2.40 -5.59 11.53
N ILE A 115 -3.57 -6.19 11.74
CA ILE A 115 -4.78 -5.46 12.10
C ILE A 115 -4.54 -4.76 13.45
N ARG A 116 -4.07 -5.46 14.47
CA ARG A 116 -3.86 -4.85 15.79
C ARG A 116 -2.85 -3.68 15.78
N GLU A 117 -1.74 -3.79 15.07
CA GLU A 117 -0.75 -2.72 14.94
C GLU A 117 -1.30 -1.49 14.19
N LEU A 118 -2.21 -1.70 13.25
CA LEU A 118 -2.85 -0.62 12.48
C LEU A 118 -4.05 0.01 13.19
N PHE A 119 -4.68 -0.71 14.11
CA PHE A 119 -5.94 -0.33 14.75
C PHE A 119 -5.81 -0.25 16.28
N GLU A 120 -4.72 0.29 16.85
CA GLU A 120 -4.70 0.56 18.30
C GLU A 120 -6.00 1.27 18.72
N ILE A 121 -6.78 0.60 19.56
CA ILE A 121 -7.96 1.13 20.27
C ILE A 121 -7.57 1.27 21.72
#